data_AF-A0A6V8LJH6-F1
#
_entry.id   AF-A0A6V8LJH6-F1
#
_cell.length_a   1.000
_cell.length_b   1.000
_cell.length_c   1.000
_cell.angle_alpha   90.00
_cell.angle_beta   90.00
_cell.angle_gamma   90.00
#
_symmetry.space_group_name_H-M   'P 1'
#
loop_
_entity.id
_entity.type
_entity.pdbx_description
1 polymer ?
#
loop_
_entity_poly.entity_id
_entity_poly.type
_entity_poly.pdbx_seq_one_letter_code
_entity_poly.pdbx_strand_id
1 'polypeptide(L)'
;MAVLGSAACVTMIMATSATAATTLGASAAERGRYFGAAVAASKLSDTAYVTILNREFNSVTPENEMKIDATEPNQNQFNYTNADRIVSHARSRGMQVRGHTLAWHSQQPGWMQSMSGTALRSAMLNHVTQVATHFRGQVVAWDVVNEAFADGSSGARRDSNLQRTGNDWIEAAFRAARAADPGAKLCYNDYNTDDWTHAKTQAVYRLVQDFKQRGVPIDCVGLQSHFNSGSPYPSNYRTTLSSFAALGVDVQITELDIEGAPAATYRNVVADCLAVARCNGITTWGVRDSDSWRASQNPLLFDGGGNKKPAYDAVLAALNVGPTTAPTTPPTTVPTTPPTTPPTTPPTTAPTSGPGGCTATVSVNQWTGGFVATVRITAGSSGTNGWRVNLTLASGATITNAWNANRSGNTGAVQFTNVSYNGQIAAGQSTEFGFQANGTGSGLTPPAPPPDRSPPRPPDSSAGRAASFGDHAGGGWSRPCCVPC
;
A
#
# COMPACT_ATOMS: atom_id res chain seq x y z
N MET A 1 56.87 47.83 -13.00
CA MET A 1 56.28 47.12 -11.86
C MET A 1 55.19 47.98 -11.25
N ALA A 2 53.92 47.60 -11.41
CA ALA A 2 52.80 48.19 -10.67
C ALA A 2 51.85 47.04 -10.34
N VAL A 3 51.72 46.72 -9.06
CA VAL A 3 50.83 45.69 -8.53
C VAL A 3 49.58 46.40 -8.04
N LEU A 4 48.43 46.14 -8.68
CA LEU A 4 47.12 46.54 -8.16
C LEU A 4 46.52 45.37 -7.39
N GLY A 5 46.25 45.59 -6.10
CA GLY A 5 45.70 44.62 -5.16
C GLY A 5 44.19 44.44 -5.33
N SER A 6 43.76 43.18 -5.29
CA SER A 6 42.35 42.79 -5.27
C SER A 6 41.76 42.97 -3.87
N ALA A 7 40.73 43.79 -3.74
CA ALA A 7 39.92 43.89 -2.52
C ALA A 7 38.89 42.75 -2.48
N ALA A 8 38.98 41.88 -1.47
CA ALA A 8 37.97 40.87 -1.20
C ALA A 8 36.82 41.47 -0.38
N CYS A 9 35.62 41.57 -0.97
CA CYS A 9 34.40 41.87 -0.23
C CYS A 9 34.00 40.63 0.59
N VAL A 10 34.10 40.75 1.92
CA VAL A 10 33.57 39.77 2.86
C VAL A 10 32.10 40.10 3.10
N THR A 11 31.20 39.28 2.56
CA THR A 11 29.77 39.34 2.86
C THR A 11 29.53 38.72 4.24
N MET A 12 29.31 39.53 5.27
CA MET A 12 28.85 39.03 6.56
C MET A 12 27.38 38.58 6.43
N ILE A 13 27.15 37.27 6.50
CA ILE A 13 25.82 36.71 6.68
C ILE A 13 25.46 36.90 8.17
N MET A 14 24.64 37.90 8.46
CA MET A 14 24.03 38.07 9.78
C MET A 14 23.08 36.89 10.01
N ALA A 15 23.49 35.92 10.83
CA ALA A 15 22.61 34.87 11.31
C ALA A 15 21.60 35.50 12.28
N THR A 16 20.39 35.80 11.81
CA THR A 16 19.28 36.13 12.69
C THR A 16 18.95 34.88 13.51
N SER A 17 19.03 34.97 14.83
CA SER A 17 18.50 33.93 15.73
C SER A 17 17.01 33.77 15.45
N ALA A 18 16.63 32.74 14.71
CA ALA A 18 15.23 32.41 14.49
C ALA A 18 14.61 31.96 15.83
N THR A 19 13.63 32.70 16.33
CA THR A 19 12.78 32.23 17.44
C THR A 19 11.93 31.06 16.97
N ALA A 20 11.95 29.96 17.72
CA ALA A 20 11.13 28.79 17.42
C ALA A 20 9.63 29.15 17.35
N ALA A 21 8.91 28.58 16.40
CA ALA A 21 7.46 28.71 16.33
C ALA A 21 6.75 28.24 17.61
N THR A 22 5.56 28.81 17.87
CA THR A 22 4.81 28.63 19.12
C THR A 22 3.52 27.81 18.97
N THR A 23 3.17 27.40 17.75
CA THR A 23 1.97 26.62 17.42
C THR A 23 2.33 25.36 16.63
N LEU A 24 1.50 24.32 16.75
CA LEU A 24 1.84 22.98 16.21
C LEU A 24 2.11 23.00 14.70
N GLY A 25 1.21 23.62 13.93
CA GLY A 25 1.31 23.72 12.47
C GLY A 25 2.53 24.53 12.03
N ALA A 26 2.83 25.65 12.70
CA ALA A 26 4.00 26.46 12.36
C ALA A 26 5.32 25.71 12.68
N SER A 27 5.41 25.08 13.84
CA SER A 27 6.58 24.26 14.23
C SER A 27 6.78 23.05 13.31
N ALA A 28 5.69 22.40 12.87
CA ALA A 28 5.78 21.34 11.86
C ALA A 28 6.24 21.87 10.49
N ALA A 29 5.76 23.05 10.08
CA ALA A 29 6.13 23.65 8.80
C ALA A 29 7.63 24.01 8.73
N GLU A 30 8.24 24.45 9.83
CA GLU A 30 9.71 24.64 9.93
C GLU A 30 10.50 23.35 9.66
N ARG A 31 9.85 22.19 9.76
CA ARG A 31 10.42 20.86 9.47
C ARG A 31 9.95 20.28 8.14
N GLY A 32 9.33 21.08 7.28
CA GLY A 32 8.78 20.65 5.99
C GLY A 32 7.60 19.69 6.12
N ARG A 33 6.84 19.77 7.23
CA ARG A 33 5.72 18.89 7.56
C ARG A 33 4.45 19.68 7.88
N TYR A 34 3.31 19.00 7.89
CA TYR A 34 2.07 19.56 8.43
C TYR A 34 1.75 19.00 9.82
N PHE A 35 0.97 19.76 10.59
CA PHE A 35 0.25 19.28 11.77
C PHE A 35 -1.23 19.63 11.61
N GLY A 36 -2.09 18.61 11.53
CA GLY A 36 -3.50 18.74 11.20
C GLY A 36 -4.45 18.23 12.26
N ALA A 37 -5.74 18.47 12.04
CA ALA A 37 -6.83 17.95 12.86
C ALA A 37 -7.99 17.44 12.00
N ALA A 38 -8.71 16.44 12.50
CA ALA A 38 -10.05 16.10 12.00
C ALA A 38 -11.05 17.21 12.35
N VAL A 39 -11.90 17.59 11.38
CA VAL A 39 -12.84 18.70 11.48
C VAL A 39 -14.24 18.29 11.10
N ALA A 40 -15.21 18.65 11.94
CA ALA A 40 -16.63 18.50 11.65
C ALA A 40 -17.27 19.84 11.27
N ALA A 41 -18.07 19.87 10.21
CA ALA A 41 -18.70 21.08 9.70
C ALA A 41 -19.70 21.71 10.68
N SER A 42 -20.29 20.90 11.57
CA SER A 42 -21.17 21.35 12.65
C SER A 42 -20.43 22.19 13.70
N LYS A 43 -19.14 21.91 13.93
CA LYS A 43 -18.30 22.61 14.92
C LYS A 43 -17.70 23.92 14.40
N LEU A 44 -17.83 24.23 13.10
CA LEU A 44 -17.36 25.50 12.53
C LEU A 44 -18.12 26.74 13.04
N SER A 45 -19.22 26.55 13.76
CA SER A 45 -19.94 27.63 14.46
C SER A 45 -19.50 27.81 15.92
N ASP A 46 -18.76 26.85 16.49
CA ASP A 46 -18.21 26.94 17.84
C ASP A 46 -16.93 27.81 17.81
N THR A 47 -17.00 28.98 18.44
CA THR A 47 -15.90 29.94 18.45
C THR A 47 -14.67 29.41 19.17
N ALA A 48 -14.83 28.65 20.26
CA ALA A 48 -13.70 28.08 20.99
C ALA A 48 -12.99 27.01 20.14
N TYR A 49 -13.77 26.16 19.47
CA TYR A 49 -13.27 25.16 18.53
C TYR A 49 -12.47 25.80 17.39
N VAL A 50 -13.07 26.76 16.68
CA VAL A 50 -12.45 27.41 15.51
C VAL A 50 -11.24 28.25 15.91
N THR A 51 -11.24 28.85 17.11
CA THR A 51 -10.08 29.60 17.61
C THR A 51 -8.86 28.68 17.79
N ILE A 52 -9.04 27.50 18.37
CA ILE A 52 -7.96 26.51 18.51
C ILE A 52 -7.55 25.98 17.14
N LEU A 53 -8.53 25.58 16.32
CA LEU A 53 -8.31 25.05 14.97
C LEU A 53 -7.42 25.99 14.14
N ASN A 54 -7.80 27.26 14.05
CA ASN A 54 -7.11 28.26 13.23
C ASN A 54 -5.72 28.64 13.75
N ARG A 55 -5.50 28.54 15.07
CA ARG A 55 -4.23 28.88 15.69
C ARG A 55 -3.21 27.75 15.52
N GLU A 56 -3.66 26.51 15.69
CA GLU A 56 -2.75 25.40 15.96
C GLU A 56 -2.47 24.51 14.74
N PHE A 57 -3.35 24.45 13.76
CA PHE A 57 -3.26 23.47 12.68
C PHE A 57 -3.07 24.14 11.32
N ASN A 58 -2.32 23.49 10.43
CA ASN A 58 -2.10 23.95 9.04
C ASN A 58 -2.59 22.92 8.01
N SER A 59 -3.33 21.90 8.45
CA SER A 59 -3.97 20.89 7.62
C SER A 59 -5.26 20.43 8.27
N VAL A 60 -6.27 20.07 7.48
CA VAL A 60 -7.54 19.53 7.99
C VAL A 60 -7.94 18.27 7.24
N THR A 61 -8.64 17.38 7.93
CA THR A 61 -9.36 16.25 7.34
C THR A 61 -10.84 16.38 7.72
N PRO A 62 -11.79 16.43 6.77
CA PRO A 62 -13.21 16.33 7.12
C PRO A 62 -13.49 15.00 7.81
N GLU A 63 -14.00 15.05 9.04
CA GLU A 63 -14.16 13.85 9.90
C GLU A 63 -15.18 12.88 9.30
N ASN A 64 -16.25 13.40 8.70
CA ASN A 64 -17.29 12.59 8.06
C ASN A 64 -17.77 13.15 6.72
N GLU A 65 -17.58 14.44 6.46
CA GLU A 65 -18.26 15.16 5.40
C GLU A 65 -17.79 14.80 3.99
N MET A 66 -16.63 14.13 3.87
CA MET A 66 -16.11 13.58 2.61
C MET A 66 -16.25 12.06 2.50
N LYS A 67 -16.96 11.40 3.43
CA LYS A 67 -17.29 9.97 3.33
C LYS A 67 -18.38 9.72 2.29
N ILE A 68 -18.57 8.45 1.94
CA ILE A 68 -19.41 8.02 0.81
C ILE A 68 -20.87 8.42 1.03
N ASP A 69 -21.42 8.16 2.22
CA ASP A 69 -22.79 8.52 2.57
C ASP A 69 -23.06 10.04 2.60
N ALA A 70 -22.07 10.82 3.06
CA ALA A 70 -22.15 12.27 3.09
C ALA A 70 -22.12 12.89 1.69
N THR A 71 -21.27 12.38 0.81
CA THR A 71 -21.04 12.94 -0.53
C THR A 71 -21.95 12.38 -1.61
N GLU A 72 -22.50 11.18 -1.44
CA GLU A 72 -23.46 10.55 -2.38
C GLU A 72 -24.62 9.84 -1.63
N PRO A 73 -25.48 10.61 -0.94
CA PRO A 73 -26.55 10.05 -0.10
C PRO A 73 -27.55 9.18 -0.90
N ASN A 74 -27.80 9.52 -2.16
CA ASN A 74 -28.54 8.69 -3.11
C ASN A 74 -27.67 8.44 -4.34
N GLN A 75 -27.81 7.27 -4.99
CA GLN A 75 -26.97 6.90 -6.13
C GLN A 75 -27.05 7.97 -7.24
N ASN A 76 -25.89 8.45 -7.67
CA ASN A 76 -25.68 9.54 -8.64
C ASN A 76 -26.25 10.91 -8.24
N GLN A 77 -26.58 11.12 -6.96
CA GLN A 77 -27.01 12.41 -6.42
C GLN A 77 -26.00 12.87 -5.37
N PHE A 78 -25.02 13.65 -5.82
CA PHE A 78 -23.93 14.10 -4.97
C PHE A 78 -24.31 15.34 -4.15
N ASN A 79 -23.80 15.41 -2.93
CA ASN A 79 -23.92 16.57 -2.04
C ASN A 79 -22.57 16.91 -1.41
N TYR A 80 -21.98 18.04 -1.81
CA TYR A 80 -20.69 18.48 -1.30
C TYR A 80 -20.78 19.59 -0.26
N THR A 81 -21.99 20.01 0.13
CA THR A 81 -22.23 21.25 0.90
C THR A 81 -21.36 21.35 2.16
N ASN A 82 -21.34 20.31 3.00
CA ASN A 82 -20.58 20.36 4.25
C ASN A 82 -19.08 20.15 4.05
N ALA A 83 -18.68 19.34 3.07
CA ALA A 83 -17.26 19.20 2.69
C ALA A 83 -16.71 20.52 2.12
N ASP A 84 -17.44 21.18 1.24
CA ASP A 84 -17.09 22.48 0.67
C ASP A 84 -16.97 23.57 1.74
N ARG A 85 -17.79 23.52 2.79
CA ARG A 85 -17.66 24.42 3.95
C ARG A 85 -16.31 24.24 4.65
N ILE A 86 -15.87 23.00 4.87
CA ILE A 86 -14.58 22.72 5.51
C ILE A 86 -13.42 23.09 4.57
N VAL A 87 -13.49 22.72 3.29
CA VAL A 87 -12.48 23.07 2.28
C VAL A 87 -12.34 24.59 2.14
N SER A 88 -13.46 25.32 2.09
CA SER A 88 -13.45 26.78 2.00
C SER A 88 -12.85 27.41 3.25
N HIS A 89 -13.19 26.92 4.44
CA HIS A 89 -12.58 27.35 5.70
C HIS A 89 -11.06 27.13 5.68
N ALA A 90 -10.61 25.92 5.35
CA ALA A 90 -9.20 25.57 5.28
C ALA A 90 -8.43 26.47 4.30
N ARG A 91 -8.93 26.63 3.07
CA ARG A 91 -8.31 27.48 2.04
C ARG A 91 -8.24 28.94 2.47
N SER A 92 -9.29 29.47 3.12
CA SER A 92 -9.28 30.84 3.64
C SER A 92 -8.21 31.09 4.71
N ARG A 93 -7.68 30.02 5.31
CA ARG A 93 -6.63 30.04 6.34
C ARG A 93 -5.27 29.54 5.83
N GLY A 94 -5.15 29.22 4.54
CA GLY A 94 -3.93 28.63 3.98
C GLY A 94 -3.63 27.22 4.49
N MET A 95 -4.63 26.53 5.03
CA MET A 95 -4.50 25.13 5.47
C MET A 95 -4.59 24.18 4.27
N GLN A 96 -3.84 23.09 4.35
CA GLN A 96 -4.00 21.96 3.45
C GLN A 96 -5.28 21.16 3.77
N VAL A 97 -5.78 20.41 2.80
CA VAL A 97 -6.91 19.48 3.00
C VAL A 97 -6.50 18.08 2.62
N ARG A 98 -6.71 17.11 3.51
CA ARG A 98 -6.72 15.69 3.18
C ARG A 98 -8.16 15.24 2.97
N GLY A 99 -8.44 14.62 1.83
CA GLY A 99 -9.75 14.05 1.54
C GLY A 99 -9.90 12.67 2.14
N HIS A 100 -11.00 12.42 2.85
CA HIS A 100 -11.27 11.18 3.56
C HIS A 100 -12.77 10.84 3.49
N THR A 101 -13.20 9.76 2.82
CA THR A 101 -12.45 8.76 2.03
C THR A 101 -13.28 8.31 0.84
N LEU A 102 -12.62 7.91 -0.26
CA LEU A 102 -13.30 7.64 -1.53
C LEU A 102 -13.89 6.22 -1.63
N ALA A 103 -13.27 5.21 -1.03
CA ALA A 103 -13.75 3.83 -1.10
C ALA A 103 -13.45 3.06 0.20
N TRP A 104 -14.52 2.69 0.91
CA TRP A 104 -14.45 2.04 2.20
C TRP A 104 -15.68 1.16 2.43
N HIS A 105 -15.53 0.15 3.28
CA HIS A 105 -16.63 -0.78 3.62
C HIS A 105 -17.63 -0.18 4.62
N SER A 106 -17.20 0.78 5.43
CA SER A 106 -18.04 1.45 6.43
C SER A 106 -18.62 2.76 5.90
N GLN A 107 -19.67 3.25 6.55
CA GLN A 107 -20.39 4.50 6.21
C GLN A 107 -20.73 4.61 4.72
N GLN A 108 -21.09 3.48 4.12
CA GLN A 108 -21.71 3.46 2.80
C GLN A 108 -23.17 3.91 2.91
N PRO A 109 -23.71 4.64 1.94
CA PRO A 109 -25.15 4.91 1.88
C PRO A 109 -25.92 3.60 1.64
N GLY A 110 -27.18 3.54 2.07
CA GLY A 110 -27.98 2.32 2.03
C GLY A 110 -28.08 1.68 0.64
N TRP A 111 -28.11 2.50 -0.42
CA TRP A 111 -28.10 2.02 -1.80
C TRP A 111 -26.83 1.21 -2.10
N MET A 112 -25.64 1.69 -1.71
CA MET A 112 -24.36 1.03 -1.98
C MET A 112 -24.20 -0.25 -1.15
N GLN A 113 -24.67 -0.24 0.11
CA GLN A 113 -24.63 -1.42 0.98
C GLN A 113 -25.39 -2.62 0.38
N SER A 114 -26.48 -2.35 -0.34
CA SER A 114 -27.33 -3.36 -0.98
C SER A 114 -26.77 -3.91 -2.31
N MET A 115 -25.74 -3.26 -2.86
CA MET A 115 -25.16 -3.63 -4.15
C MET A 115 -24.06 -4.69 -4.00
N SER A 116 -23.79 -5.40 -5.10
CA SER A 116 -22.68 -6.35 -5.21
C SER A 116 -22.18 -6.47 -6.65
N GLY A 117 -21.13 -7.25 -6.86
CA GLY A 117 -20.60 -7.60 -8.18
C GLY A 117 -20.26 -6.39 -9.06
N THR A 118 -20.50 -6.51 -10.36
CA THR A 118 -20.18 -5.48 -11.37
C THR A 118 -20.94 -4.17 -11.15
N ALA A 119 -22.18 -4.23 -10.64
CA ALA A 119 -22.96 -3.04 -10.36
C ALA A 119 -22.30 -2.21 -9.25
N LEU A 120 -21.92 -2.85 -8.14
CA LEU A 120 -21.17 -2.18 -7.07
C LEU A 120 -19.81 -1.68 -7.56
N ARG A 121 -19.08 -2.48 -8.35
CA ARG A 121 -17.79 -2.05 -8.91
C ARG A 121 -17.93 -0.76 -9.72
N SER A 122 -18.95 -0.68 -10.58
CA SER A 122 -19.20 0.50 -11.42
C SER A 122 -19.60 1.70 -10.57
N ALA A 123 -20.45 1.51 -9.57
CA ALA A 123 -20.85 2.58 -8.66
C ALA A 123 -19.68 3.11 -7.81
N MET A 124 -18.82 2.23 -7.30
CA MET A 124 -17.60 2.62 -6.58
C MET A 124 -16.68 3.47 -7.46
N LEU A 125 -16.43 3.06 -8.71
CA LEU A 125 -15.58 3.82 -9.63
C LEU A 125 -16.20 5.18 -10.01
N ASN A 126 -17.53 5.23 -10.19
CA ASN A 126 -18.26 6.48 -10.40
C ASN A 126 -18.11 7.41 -9.19
N HIS A 127 -18.34 6.91 -7.98
CA HIS A 127 -18.19 7.68 -6.74
C HIS A 127 -16.78 8.27 -6.60
N VAL A 128 -15.76 7.40 -6.69
CA VAL A 128 -14.33 7.80 -6.63
C VAL A 128 -14.04 8.91 -7.65
N THR A 129 -14.52 8.75 -8.89
CA THR A 129 -14.27 9.70 -9.97
C THR A 129 -14.96 11.04 -9.71
N GLN A 130 -16.23 11.03 -9.33
CA GLN A 130 -17.03 12.24 -9.16
C GLN A 130 -16.55 13.07 -7.97
N VAL A 131 -16.31 12.44 -6.82
CA VAL A 131 -15.82 13.13 -5.62
C VAL A 131 -14.41 13.68 -5.83
N ALA A 132 -13.47 12.87 -6.37
CA ALA A 132 -12.12 13.35 -6.64
C ALA A 132 -12.10 14.46 -7.72
N THR A 133 -12.99 14.42 -8.70
CA THR A 133 -13.12 15.48 -9.72
C THR A 133 -13.64 16.78 -9.14
N HIS A 134 -14.66 16.74 -8.28
CA HIS A 134 -15.20 17.95 -7.62
C HIS A 134 -14.13 18.69 -6.80
N PHE A 135 -13.31 17.94 -6.06
CA PHE A 135 -12.25 18.51 -5.23
C PHE A 135 -10.88 18.61 -5.91
N ARG A 136 -10.80 18.40 -7.23
CA ARG A 136 -9.53 18.41 -7.98
C ARG A 136 -8.73 19.69 -7.70
N GLY A 137 -7.48 19.54 -7.26
CA GLY A 137 -6.60 20.67 -6.95
C GLY A 137 -6.97 21.46 -5.68
N GLN A 138 -7.91 20.95 -4.89
CA GLN A 138 -8.29 21.52 -3.58
C GLN A 138 -7.84 20.65 -2.40
N VAL A 139 -7.43 19.42 -2.67
CA VAL A 139 -6.94 18.43 -1.71
C VAL A 139 -5.50 18.06 -2.05
N VAL A 140 -4.64 17.97 -1.03
CA VAL A 140 -3.22 17.62 -1.22
C VAL A 140 -3.00 16.11 -1.22
N ALA A 141 -3.90 15.38 -0.56
CA ALA A 141 -3.88 13.93 -0.48
C ALA A 141 -5.31 13.38 -0.36
N TRP A 142 -5.55 12.19 -0.92
CA TRP A 142 -6.77 11.42 -0.75
C TRP A 142 -6.45 10.11 -0.03
N ASP A 143 -7.22 9.79 1.01
CA ASP A 143 -7.38 8.41 1.44
C ASP A 143 -8.31 7.72 0.43
N VAL A 144 -7.71 7.13 -0.62
CA VAL A 144 -8.47 6.55 -1.74
C VAL A 144 -9.18 5.29 -1.28
N VAL A 145 -8.46 4.43 -0.55
CA VAL A 145 -9.01 3.21 0.04
C VAL A 145 -8.69 3.20 1.52
N ASN A 146 -9.73 2.97 2.34
CA ASN A 146 -9.61 2.86 3.79
C ASN A 146 -9.88 1.41 4.25
N GLU A 147 -9.08 0.89 5.19
CA GLU A 147 -9.34 -0.32 6.00
C GLU A 147 -9.70 -1.61 5.24
N ALA A 148 -8.97 -1.88 4.17
CA ALA A 148 -9.23 -3.03 3.32
C ALA A 148 -8.71 -4.37 3.89
N PHE A 149 -7.93 -4.36 4.98
CA PHE A 149 -7.45 -5.58 5.63
C PHE A 149 -8.21 -5.91 6.91
N ALA A 150 -8.38 -7.22 7.14
CA ALA A 150 -8.96 -7.75 8.35
C ALA A 150 -7.99 -7.61 9.52
N ASP A 151 -8.55 -7.48 10.72
CA ASP A 151 -7.76 -7.54 11.95
C ASP A 151 -7.35 -9.00 12.28
N GLY A 152 -6.43 -9.13 13.23
CA GLY A 152 -5.90 -10.42 13.67
C GLY A 152 -4.66 -10.87 12.90
N SER A 153 -4.42 -12.18 12.88
CA SER A 153 -3.14 -12.77 12.47
C SER A 153 -3.09 -13.27 11.03
N SER A 154 -4.18 -13.19 10.27
CA SER A 154 -4.26 -13.77 8.93
C SER A 154 -3.58 -12.93 7.85
N GLY A 155 -3.57 -11.59 8.02
CA GLY A 155 -3.21 -10.67 6.95
C GLY A 155 -4.19 -10.71 5.75
N ALA A 156 -5.39 -11.25 5.95
CA ALA A 156 -6.40 -11.37 4.91
C ALA A 156 -7.03 -10.01 4.58
N ARG A 157 -7.59 -9.90 3.38
CA ARG A 157 -8.51 -8.81 3.05
C ARG A 157 -9.75 -8.91 3.93
N ARG A 158 -10.29 -7.76 4.34
CA ARG A 158 -11.56 -7.67 5.08
C ARG A 158 -12.70 -8.12 4.17
N ASP A 159 -13.53 -9.04 4.66
CA ASP A 159 -14.75 -9.40 3.96
C ASP A 159 -15.71 -8.19 3.92
N SER A 160 -16.07 -7.76 2.72
CA SER A 160 -16.92 -6.62 2.45
C SER A 160 -17.57 -6.77 1.08
N ASN A 161 -18.66 -6.04 0.83
CA ASN A 161 -19.28 -6.02 -0.50
C ASN A 161 -18.27 -5.57 -1.58
N LEU A 162 -17.41 -4.58 -1.30
CA LEU A 162 -16.33 -4.13 -2.16
C LEU A 162 -15.32 -5.24 -2.44
N GLN A 163 -14.83 -5.91 -1.41
CA GLN A 163 -13.87 -7.02 -1.56
C GLN A 163 -14.46 -8.19 -2.36
N ARG A 164 -15.75 -8.47 -2.21
CA ARG A 164 -16.47 -9.49 -3.00
C ARG A 164 -16.66 -9.11 -4.47
N THR A 165 -16.38 -7.87 -4.88
CA THR A 165 -16.33 -7.51 -6.31
C THR A 165 -15.08 -8.02 -7.02
N GLY A 166 -14.04 -8.43 -6.27
CA GLY A 166 -12.76 -8.92 -6.80
C GLY A 166 -11.56 -8.28 -6.10
N ASN A 167 -10.46 -9.02 -5.95
CA ASN A 167 -9.25 -8.57 -5.22
C ASN A 167 -8.62 -7.27 -5.76
N ASP A 168 -8.88 -6.97 -7.03
CA ASP A 168 -8.40 -5.83 -7.79
C ASP A 168 -9.15 -4.51 -7.49
N TRP A 169 -10.23 -4.54 -6.69
CA TRP A 169 -11.04 -3.35 -6.40
C TRP A 169 -10.23 -2.17 -5.86
N ILE A 170 -9.20 -2.46 -5.04
CA ILE A 170 -8.29 -1.46 -4.49
C ILE A 170 -7.52 -0.78 -5.63
N GLU A 171 -6.86 -1.57 -6.48
CA GLU A 171 -6.11 -1.05 -7.63
C GLU A 171 -7.01 -0.24 -8.57
N ALA A 172 -8.22 -0.73 -8.84
CA ALA A 172 -9.19 -0.03 -9.67
C ALA A 172 -9.55 1.35 -9.09
N ALA A 173 -9.74 1.46 -7.77
CA ALA A 173 -9.99 2.73 -7.10
C ALA A 173 -8.78 3.70 -7.23
N PHE A 174 -7.55 3.23 -7.03
CA PHE A 174 -6.35 4.06 -7.21
C PHE A 174 -6.19 4.57 -8.64
N ARG A 175 -6.44 3.73 -9.65
CA ARG A 175 -6.36 4.14 -11.06
C ARG A 175 -7.45 5.15 -11.41
N ALA A 176 -8.68 4.97 -10.92
CA ALA A 176 -9.76 5.94 -11.09
C ALA A 176 -9.45 7.28 -10.42
N ALA A 177 -8.98 7.25 -9.16
CA ALA A 177 -8.59 8.46 -8.42
C ALA A 177 -7.46 9.22 -9.13
N ARG A 178 -6.45 8.52 -9.66
CA ARG A 178 -5.35 9.16 -10.44
C ARG A 178 -5.86 9.84 -11.70
N ALA A 179 -6.79 9.23 -12.42
CA ALA A 179 -7.39 9.83 -13.60
C ALA A 179 -8.25 11.05 -13.25
N ALA A 180 -8.95 11.00 -12.11
CA ALA A 180 -9.84 12.05 -11.63
C ALA A 180 -9.10 13.24 -11.00
N ASP A 181 -7.98 13.05 -10.32
CA ASP A 181 -7.12 14.12 -9.83
C ASP A 181 -5.63 13.71 -9.90
N PRO A 182 -4.93 14.06 -10.99
CA PRO A 182 -3.52 13.72 -11.13
C PRO A 182 -2.61 14.50 -10.19
N GLY A 183 -3.07 15.61 -9.58
CA GLY A 183 -2.27 16.47 -8.71
C GLY A 183 -2.27 16.06 -7.24
N ALA A 184 -3.28 15.30 -6.78
CA ALA A 184 -3.35 14.81 -5.42
C ALA A 184 -2.42 13.61 -5.18
N LYS A 185 -1.87 13.50 -3.96
CA LYS A 185 -1.25 12.27 -3.49
C LYS A 185 -2.32 11.23 -3.17
N LEU A 186 -2.14 10.00 -3.62
CA LEU A 186 -3.09 8.91 -3.42
C LEU A 186 -2.60 7.97 -2.33
N CYS A 187 -3.32 7.94 -1.22
CA CYS A 187 -2.97 7.18 -0.02
C CYS A 187 -3.84 5.95 0.17
N TYR A 188 -3.23 4.88 0.64
CA TYR A 188 -3.92 3.78 1.33
C TYR A 188 -3.93 4.07 2.83
N ASN A 189 -5.07 4.02 3.51
CA ASN A 189 -5.19 4.35 4.94
C ASN A 189 -5.76 3.16 5.74
N ASP A 190 -5.23 2.88 6.93
CA ASP A 190 -5.70 1.78 7.79
C ASP A 190 -5.24 1.94 9.24
N TYR A 191 -5.93 1.26 10.16
CA TYR A 191 -5.54 1.13 11.58
C TYR A 191 -4.89 -0.22 11.86
N ASN A 192 -4.23 -0.35 13.01
CA ASN A 192 -3.54 -1.56 13.44
C ASN A 192 -2.49 -2.04 12.44
N THR A 193 -1.96 -1.10 11.66
CA THR A 193 -0.85 -1.29 10.73
C THR A 193 0.41 -0.58 11.23
N ASP A 194 0.46 -0.31 12.54
CA ASP A 194 1.48 0.50 13.22
C ASP A 194 2.66 -0.37 13.70
N ASP A 195 2.39 -1.60 14.16
CA ASP A 195 3.42 -2.53 14.62
C ASP A 195 3.97 -3.35 13.45
N TRP A 196 5.28 -3.28 13.23
CA TRP A 196 5.95 -3.97 12.12
C TRP A 196 5.76 -5.49 12.14
N THR A 197 5.57 -6.08 13.31
CA THR A 197 5.44 -7.53 13.48
C THR A 197 4.03 -8.05 13.19
N HIS A 198 3.03 -7.17 13.10
CA HIS A 198 1.65 -7.60 12.87
C HIS A 198 1.41 -8.10 11.44
N ALA A 199 0.61 -9.16 11.33
CA ALA A 199 0.23 -9.73 10.04
C ALA A 199 -0.50 -8.73 9.14
N LYS A 200 -1.34 -7.86 9.72
CA LYS A 200 -2.04 -6.79 9.01
C LYS A 200 -1.06 -5.77 8.40
N THR A 201 -0.10 -5.29 9.20
CA THR A 201 0.99 -4.41 8.73
C THR A 201 1.77 -5.04 7.57
N GLN A 202 2.17 -6.30 7.73
CA GLN A 202 2.91 -7.03 6.69
C GLN A 202 2.06 -7.24 5.42
N ALA A 203 0.75 -7.42 5.53
CA ALA A 203 -0.13 -7.56 4.39
C ALA A 203 -0.29 -6.23 3.61
N VAL A 204 -0.44 -5.10 4.32
CA VAL A 204 -0.44 -3.77 3.70
C VAL A 204 0.90 -3.45 3.07
N TYR A 205 2.02 -3.76 3.73
CA TYR A 205 3.35 -3.60 3.16
C TYR A 205 3.50 -4.35 1.83
N ARG A 206 3.07 -5.61 1.76
CA ARG A 206 3.10 -6.41 0.53
C ARG A 206 2.19 -5.86 -0.56
N LEU A 207 1.01 -5.32 -0.21
CA LEU A 207 0.14 -4.64 -1.17
C LEU A 207 0.84 -3.44 -1.81
N VAL A 208 1.44 -2.58 -0.98
CA VAL A 208 2.14 -1.38 -1.46
C VAL A 208 3.35 -1.79 -2.29
N GLN A 209 4.12 -2.78 -1.85
CA GLN A 209 5.25 -3.31 -2.59
C GLN A 209 4.84 -3.80 -3.99
N ASP A 210 3.78 -4.61 -4.08
CA ASP A 210 3.20 -5.08 -5.35
C ASP A 210 2.75 -3.91 -6.24
N PHE A 211 2.04 -2.94 -5.67
CA PHE A 211 1.56 -1.76 -6.39
C PHE A 211 2.71 -0.95 -6.99
N LYS A 212 3.79 -0.74 -6.23
CA LYS A 212 4.99 -0.05 -6.73
C LYS A 212 5.68 -0.85 -7.84
N GLN A 213 5.75 -2.18 -7.73
CA GLN A 213 6.35 -3.03 -8.76
C GLN A 213 5.56 -3.01 -10.08
N ARG A 214 4.22 -2.99 -10.02
CA ARG A 214 3.35 -3.03 -11.20
C ARG A 214 2.93 -1.65 -11.72
N GLY A 215 3.40 -0.56 -11.11
CA GLY A 215 3.05 0.81 -11.51
C GLY A 215 1.59 1.18 -11.23
N VAL A 216 1.00 0.65 -10.15
CA VAL A 216 -0.28 1.13 -9.62
C VAL A 216 -0.02 2.49 -8.95
N PRO A 217 -0.85 3.53 -9.21
CA PRO A 217 -0.57 4.89 -8.78
C PRO A 217 -0.85 5.11 -7.28
N ILE A 218 0.04 4.62 -6.42
CA ILE A 218 0.04 4.88 -4.98
C ILE A 218 1.24 5.76 -4.60
N ASP A 219 0.95 6.82 -3.86
CA ASP A 219 1.95 7.81 -3.44
C ASP A 219 2.21 7.79 -1.95
N CYS A 220 1.25 7.34 -1.14
CA CYS A 220 1.36 7.38 0.31
C CYS A 220 0.69 6.20 1.02
N VAL A 221 1.10 5.99 2.26
CA VAL A 221 0.42 5.14 3.24
C VAL A 221 0.08 5.98 4.47
N GLY A 222 -1.20 6.03 4.80
CA GLY A 222 -1.73 6.60 6.03
C GLY A 222 -1.77 5.55 7.13
N LEU A 223 -1.18 5.86 8.28
CA LEU A 223 -1.31 5.08 9.49
C LEU A 223 -2.24 5.84 10.42
N GLN A 224 -3.41 5.27 10.71
CA GLN A 224 -4.41 5.92 11.55
C GLN A 224 -3.84 6.21 12.95
N SER A 225 -3.11 5.25 13.53
CA SER A 225 -2.40 5.43 14.80
C SER A 225 -3.32 5.77 15.98
N HIS A 226 -4.44 5.06 16.03
CA HIS A 226 -5.37 5.00 17.15
C HIS A 226 -4.84 4.13 18.29
N PHE A 227 -4.01 4.70 19.16
CA PHE A 227 -3.33 3.94 20.21
C PHE A 227 -4.15 3.85 21.50
N ASN A 228 -4.29 2.63 22.02
CA ASN A 228 -4.97 2.34 23.28
C ASN A 228 -4.40 1.08 23.93
N SER A 229 -4.94 0.67 25.08
CA SER A 229 -4.50 -0.54 25.79
C SER A 229 -4.58 -1.85 24.97
N GLY A 230 -5.54 -1.96 24.05
CA GLY A 230 -5.68 -3.13 23.16
C GLY A 230 -4.84 -3.06 21.87
N SER A 231 -4.35 -1.88 21.52
CA SER A 231 -3.47 -1.65 20.36
C SER A 231 -2.49 -0.52 20.72
N PRO A 232 -1.48 -0.82 21.54
CA PRO A 232 -0.58 0.20 22.09
C PRO A 232 0.36 0.74 21.02
N TYR A 233 0.91 1.94 21.25
CA TYR A 233 2.03 2.46 20.48
C TYR A 233 3.21 1.47 20.55
N PRO A 234 3.65 0.91 19.40
CA PRO A 234 4.68 -0.12 19.39
C PRO A 234 6.07 0.51 19.37
N SER A 235 7.04 -0.13 20.03
CA SER A 235 8.44 0.34 20.03
C SER A 235 9.11 0.30 18.65
N ASN A 236 8.54 -0.46 17.71
CA ASN A 236 9.00 -0.58 16.33
C ASN A 236 8.24 0.33 15.35
N TYR A 237 7.43 1.28 15.83
CA TYR A 237 6.62 2.16 14.98
C TYR A 237 7.44 2.88 13.89
N ARG A 238 8.62 3.40 14.26
CA ARG A 238 9.57 4.00 13.29
C ARG A 238 10.05 3.02 12.22
N THR A 239 10.23 1.75 12.57
CA THR A 239 10.57 0.70 11.61
C THR A 239 9.45 0.55 10.60
N THR A 240 8.19 0.57 11.03
CA THR A 240 7.05 0.53 10.10
C THR A 240 7.05 1.71 9.14
N LEU A 241 7.13 2.94 9.67
CA LEU A 241 7.15 4.17 8.86
C LEU A 241 8.29 4.18 7.84
N SER A 242 9.51 3.85 8.29
CA SER A 242 10.69 3.81 7.41
C SER A 242 10.63 2.68 6.39
N SER A 243 10.00 1.55 6.72
CA SER A 243 9.83 0.42 5.79
C SER A 243 8.89 0.77 4.64
N PHE A 244 7.75 1.40 4.92
CA PHE A 244 6.89 1.92 3.86
C PHE A 244 7.59 3.00 3.03
N ALA A 245 8.30 3.94 3.68
CA ALA A 245 9.07 4.96 3.00
C ALA A 245 10.11 4.38 2.03
N ALA A 246 10.74 3.26 2.38
CA ALA A 246 11.73 2.56 1.56
C ALA A 246 11.13 1.98 0.25
N LEU A 247 9.81 1.78 0.16
CA LEU A 247 9.12 1.40 -1.08
C LEU A 247 8.93 2.59 -2.05
N GLY A 248 9.39 3.79 -1.68
CA GLY A 248 9.25 4.98 -2.52
C GLY A 248 7.84 5.60 -2.47
N VAL A 249 7.12 5.37 -1.38
CA VAL A 249 5.89 6.10 -1.02
C VAL A 249 6.17 7.00 0.17
N ASP A 250 5.37 8.03 0.30
CA ASP A 250 5.30 8.87 1.48
C ASP A 250 4.54 8.17 2.61
N VAL A 251 4.78 8.57 3.86
CA VAL A 251 4.01 8.08 5.02
C VAL A 251 3.38 9.26 5.75
N GLN A 252 2.17 9.05 6.26
CA GLN A 252 1.40 10.07 6.96
C GLN A 252 0.76 9.46 8.19
N ILE A 253 0.82 10.16 9.33
CA ILE A 253 0.08 9.78 10.53
C ILE A 253 -1.26 10.51 10.44
N THR A 254 -2.36 9.79 10.28
CA THR A 254 -3.60 10.35 9.70
C THR A 254 -4.71 10.58 10.71
N GLU A 255 -4.76 9.82 11.80
CA GLU A 255 -5.89 9.83 12.74
C GLU A 255 -5.42 9.70 14.20
N LEU A 256 -4.30 10.35 14.54
CA LEU A 256 -3.63 10.16 15.82
C LEU A 256 -4.55 10.53 16.99
N ASP A 257 -4.80 9.56 17.84
CA ASP A 257 -5.34 9.72 19.18
C ASP A 257 -4.71 8.64 20.09
N ILE A 258 -4.45 9.00 21.36
CA ILE A 258 -3.78 8.08 22.30
C ILE A 258 -4.56 8.08 23.60
N GLU A 259 -5.13 6.94 24.00
CA GLU A 259 -5.86 6.78 25.26
C GLU A 259 -5.10 7.40 26.45
N GLY A 260 -5.75 8.32 27.16
CA GLY A 260 -5.19 9.07 28.29
C GLY A 260 -4.21 10.18 27.93
N ALA A 261 -3.86 10.35 26.66
CA ALA A 261 -2.89 11.31 26.13
C ALA A 261 -1.56 11.37 26.91
N PRO A 262 -0.85 10.24 27.13
CA PRO A 262 0.46 10.26 27.77
C PRO A 262 1.46 11.09 26.96
N ALA A 263 1.98 12.15 27.59
CA ALA A 263 2.86 13.12 26.94
C ALA A 263 4.11 12.48 26.31
N ALA A 264 4.67 11.45 26.96
CA ALA A 264 5.82 10.71 26.44
C ALA A 264 5.51 9.98 25.13
N THR A 265 4.33 9.36 25.01
CA THR A 265 3.96 8.61 23.81
C THR A 265 3.69 9.55 22.63
N TYR A 266 2.97 10.65 22.86
CA TYR A 266 2.77 11.69 21.85
C TYR A 266 4.10 12.25 21.33
N ARG A 267 5.03 12.57 22.25
CA ARG A 267 6.39 13.01 21.87
C ARG A 267 7.13 11.96 21.03
N ASN A 268 7.02 10.68 21.39
CA ASN A 268 7.71 9.61 20.66
C ASN A 268 7.15 9.43 19.23
N VAL A 269 5.83 9.50 19.05
CA VAL A 269 5.18 9.47 17.73
C VAL A 269 5.69 10.62 16.85
N VAL A 270 5.77 11.83 17.39
CA VAL A 270 6.32 13.00 16.67
C VAL A 270 7.78 12.78 16.30
N ALA A 271 8.60 12.30 17.25
CA ALA A 271 10.01 12.01 17.01
C ALA A 271 10.21 10.94 15.91
N ASP A 272 9.34 9.93 15.85
CA ASP A 272 9.37 8.90 14.81
C ASP A 272 9.06 9.47 13.43
N CYS A 273 8.03 10.33 13.31
CA CYS A 273 7.75 11.02 12.05
C CYS A 273 8.90 11.94 11.64
N LEU A 274 9.49 12.69 12.58
CA LEU A 274 10.62 13.58 12.30
C LEU A 274 11.86 12.81 11.82
N ALA A 275 12.08 11.59 12.33
CA ALA A 275 13.18 10.72 11.94
C ALA A 275 13.02 10.09 10.54
N VAL A 276 11.82 10.08 9.97
CA VAL A 276 11.57 9.54 8.62
C VAL A 276 11.36 10.68 7.64
N ALA A 277 12.30 10.87 6.70
CA ALA A 277 12.28 12.00 5.75
C ALA A 277 11.01 12.07 4.90
N ARG A 278 10.41 10.91 4.58
CA ARG A 278 9.15 10.79 3.84
C ARG A 278 7.89 10.83 4.71
N CYS A 279 8.01 11.08 6.02
CA CYS A 279 6.84 11.34 6.85
C CYS A 279 6.41 12.80 6.68
N ASN A 280 5.31 13.04 5.95
CA ASN A 280 4.91 14.40 5.56
C ASN A 280 4.13 15.17 6.63
N GLY A 281 3.61 14.50 7.64
CA GLY A 281 2.86 15.18 8.69
C GLY A 281 2.04 14.26 9.57
N ILE A 282 1.40 14.88 10.54
CA ILE A 282 0.63 14.25 11.60
C ILE A 282 -0.73 14.94 11.67
N THR A 283 -1.82 14.18 11.72
CA THR A 283 -3.16 14.69 11.97
C THR A 283 -3.70 14.06 13.25
N THR A 284 -4.19 14.86 14.19
CA THR A 284 -4.93 14.34 15.35
C THR A 284 -6.39 14.13 15.00
N TRP A 285 -7.03 13.08 15.51
CA TRP A 285 -8.44 12.77 15.20
C TRP A 285 -9.43 13.57 16.06
N GLY A 286 -9.32 14.89 15.95
CA GLY A 286 -10.13 15.90 16.62
C GLY A 286 -9.29 17.07 17.14
N VAL A 287 -9.97 18.06 17.73
CA VAL A 287 -9.35 19.26 18.30
C VAL A 287 -9.28 19.17 19.83
N ARG A 288 -10.43 19.12 20.52
CA ARG A 288 -10.52 18.92 21.98
C ARG A 288 -10.95 17.50 22.31
N ASP A 289 -10.65 17.02 23.51
CA ASP A 289 -11.12 15.72 23.99
C ASP A 289 -12.64 15.54 23.82
N SER A 290 -13.43 16.60 24.03
CA SER A 290 -14.89 16.62 23.84
C SER A 290 -15.35 16.55 22.38
N ASP A 291 -14.44 16.73 21.43
CA ASP A 291 -14.69 16.57 19.99
C ASP A 291 -14.24 15.20 19.47
N SER A 292 -13.59 14.37 20.28
CA SER A 292 -13.14 13.04 19.85
C SER A 292 -14.30 12.05 19.75
N TRP A 293 -14.28 11.20 18.73
CA TRP A 293 -15.12 9.99 18.65
C TRP A 293 -14.91 9.01 19.83
N ARG A 294 -13.80 9.15 20.56
CA ARG A 294 -13.42 8.39 21.76
C ARG A 294 -13.29 9.30 22.98
N ALA A 295 -14.17 10.29 23.11
CA ALA A 295 -14.09 11.33 24.15
C ALA A 295 -13.87 10.79 25.58
N SER A 296 -14.45 9.64 25.93
CA SER A 296 -14.27 9.00 27.25
C SER A 296 -12.82 8.62 27.58
N GLN A 297 -11.96 8.52 26.56
CA GLN A 297 -10.54 8.17 26.70
C GLN A 297 -9.64 9.41 26.88
N ASN A 298 -10.19 10.63 26.78
CA ASN A 298 -9.44 11.89 26.77
C ASN A 298 -8.17 11.83 25.90
N PRO A 299 -8.25 11.51 24.60
CA PRO A 299 -7.09 11.03 23.88
C PRO A 299 -6.34 12.11 23.07
N LEU A 300 -6.78 13.37 23.10
CA LEU A 300 -6.30 14.46 22.26
C LEU A 300 -5.38 15.45 23.02
N LEU A 301 -4.96 16.53 22.36
CA LEU A 301 -3.98 17.50 22.87
C LEU A 301 -4.59 18.64 23.69
N PHE A 302 -5.91 18.86 23.57
CA PHE A 302 -6.64 19.88 24.31
C PHE A 302 -7.74 19.22 25.15
N ASP A 303 -7.93 19.70 26.37
CA ASP A 303 -9.06 19.24 27.21
C ASP A 303 -10.41 19.74 26.66
N GLY A 304 -11.51 19.28 27.26
CA GLY A 304 -12.85 19.70 26.83
C GLY A 304 -13.12 21.21 26.94
N GLY A 305 -12.38 21.93 27.79
CA GLY A 305 -12.44 23.39 27.93
C GLY A 305 -11.55 24.14 26.93
N GLY A 306 -10.72 23.43 26.17
CA GLY A 306 -9.79 23.99 25.20
C GLY A 306 -8.41 24.35 25.78
N ASN A 307 -8.10 23.96 27.01
CA ASN A 307 -6.77 24.16 27.57
C ASN A 307 -5.79 23.14 26.99
N LYS A 308 -4.52 23.56 26.84
CA LYS A 308 -3.42 22.68 26.42
C LYS A 308 -3.16 21.63 27.49
N LYS A 309 -3.12 20.36 27.11
CA LYS A 309 -2.73 19.24 27.98
C LYS A 309 -1.20 19.07 28.00
N PRO A 310 -0.61 18.36 28.97
CA PRO A 310 0.82 18.07 28.97
C PRO A 310 1.34 17.41 27.68
N ALA A 311 0.48 16.65 26.97
CA ALA A 311 0.81 16.10 25.65
C ALA A 311 1.02 17.17 24.58
N TYR A 312 0.26 18.27 24.61
CA TYR A 312 0.46 19.40 23.69
C TYR A 312 1.89 19.94 23.83
N ASP A 313 2.33 20.23 25.05
CA ASP A 313 3.65 20.82 25.28
C ASP A 313 4.77 19.86 24.85
N ALA A 314 4.58 18.56 25.08
CA ALA A 314 5.53 17.55 24.65
C ALA A 314 5.62 17.41 23.11
N VAL A 315 4.50 17.53 22.40
CA VAL A 315 4.47 17.58 20.92
C VAL A 315 5.15 18.84 20.42
N LEU A 316 4.79 20.01 20.95
CA LEU A 316 5.36 21.29 20.53
C LEU A 316 6.88 21.32 20.76
N ALA A 317 7.33 20.85 21.92
CA ALA A 317 8.75 20.72 22.22
C ALA A 317 9.46 19.78 21.23
N ALA A 318 8.87 18.62 20.90
CA ALA A 318 9.45 17.68 19.94
C ALA A 318 9.58 18.28 18.52
N LEU A 319 8.60 19.06 18.06
CA LEU A 319 8.65 19.74 16.76
C LEU A 319 9.74 20.84 16.73
N ASN A 320 9.93 21.53 17.85
CA ASN A 320 10.86 22.65 17.99
C ASN A 320 12.31 22.22 18.24
N VAL A 321 12.55 21.02 18.75
CA VAL A 321 13.90 20.45 18.80
C VAL A 321 14.34 20.16 17.35
N GLY A 322 15.39 20.84 16.88
CA GLY A 322 16.05 20.51 15.61
C GLY A 322 16.51 19.04 15.64
N PRO A 323 16.90 18.43 14.51
CA PRO A 323 17.48 17.10 14.59
C PRO A 323 18.69 17.18 15.53
N THR A 324 18.54 16.74 16.79
CA THR A 324 19.66 16.24 17.55
C THR A 324 20.21 15.17 16.64
N THR A 325 21.39 15.43 16.08
CA THR A 325 22.20 14.44 15.38
C THR A 325 21.97 13.11 16.09
N ALA A 326 21.25 12.20 15.43
CA ALA A 326 21.23 10.82 15.86
C ALA A 326 22.70 10.41 16.04
N PRO A 327 23.07 9.65 17.09
CA PRO A 327 24.41 9.09 17.16
C PRO A 327 24.68 8.36 15.84
N THR A 328 25.66 8.83 15.08
CA THR A 328 26.10 8.24 13.80
C THR A 328 26.87 6.95 14.01
N THR A 329 26.60 6.21 15.08
CA THR A 329 27.19 4.90 15.34
C THR A 329 26.11 3.84 15.25
N PRO A 330 26.05 3.08 14.14
CA PRO A 330 25.37 1.79 14.12
C PRO A 330 25.87 0.93 15.29
N PRO A 331 25.08 -0.02 15.85
CA PRO A 331 25.58 -0.96 16.83
C PRO A 331 26.77 -1.75 16.26
N THR A 332 27.99 -1.38 16.66
CA THR A 332 29.23 -2.06 16.31
C THR A 332 29.42 -3.28 17.20
N THR A 333 28.68 -4.35 16.95
CA THR A 333 29.10 -5.71 17.32
C THR A 333 28.63 -6.66 16.23
N VAL A 334 29.43 -6.74 15.17
CA VAL A 334 29.38 -7.81 14.17
C VAL A 334 30.01 -9.06 14.79
N PRO A 335 29.36 -10.24 14.77
CA PRO A 335 30.08 -11.50 14.94
C PRO A 335 31.04 -11.69 13.76
N THR A 336 32.33 -11.53 14.03
CA THR A 336 33.43 -11.74 13.10
C THR A 336 33.64 -13.22 12.81
N THR A 337 33.22 -13.68 11.63
CA THR A 337 33.98 -14.58 10.75
C THR A 337 33.38 -14.54 9.34
N PRO A 338 34.16 -14.17 8.30
CA PRO A 338 33.66 -14.15 6.92
C PRO A 338 33.53 -15.58 6.35
N PRO A 339 32.43 -15.96 5.67
CA PRO A 339 32.50 -16.98 4.65
C PRO A 339 33.13 -16.34 3.41
N THR A 340 34.37 -16.73 3.12
CA THR A 340 35.00 -16.54 1.83
C THR A 340 34.25 -17.38 0.78
N THR A 341 33.30 -16.79 0.08
CA THR A 341 32.98 -17.11 -1.32
C THR A 341 32.00 -16.05 -1.87
N PRO A 342 32.25 -15.47 -3.07
CA PRO A 342 31.32 -14.53 -3.70
C PRO A 342 29.94 -15.14 -3.90
N PRO A 343 28.83 -14.36 -3.88
CA PRO A 343 27.52 -14.88 -4.25
C PRO A 343 27.56 -15.26 -5.73
N THR A 344 27.59 -16.56 -6.00
CA THR A 344 27.30 -17.11 -7.31
C THR A 344 25.83 -16.81 -7.61
N THR A 345 25.60 -16.02 -8.66
CA THR A 345 24.34 -16.00 -9.41
C THR A 345 23.83 -17.43 -9.61
N PRO A 346 22.61 -17.78 -9.15
CA PRO A 346 21.92 -18.96 -9.63
C PRO A 346 21.52 -18.74 -11.10
N PRO A 347 21.57 -19.78 -11.95
CA PRO A 347 21.49 -19.63 -13.39
C PRO A 347 20.09 -19.19 -13.81
N THR A 348 20.01 -18.08 -14.54
CA THR A 348 18.91 -17.82 -15.47
C THR A 348 19.07 -18.81 -16.63
N THR A 349 18.48 -20.00 -16.55
CA THR A 349 18.30 -20.82 -17.75
C THR A 349 17.29 -20.11 -18.63
N ALA A 350 17.76 -19.60 -19.77
CA ALA A 350 16.90 -19.17 -20.85
C ALA A 350 16.04 -20.36 -21.33
N PRO A 351 14.70 -20.22 -21.46
CA PRO A 351 13.92 -21.23 -22.16
C PRO A 351 14.17 -21.07 -23.66
N THR A 352 14.59 -22.16 -24.31
CA THR A 352 14.54 -22.30 -25.76
C THR A 352 13.08 -22.25 -26.23
N SER A 353 12.81 -21.33 -27.15
CA SER A 353 11.51 -21.14 -27.80
C SER A 353 11.14 -22.35 -28.66
N GLY A 354 10.15 -23.13 -28.21
CA GLY A 354 9.36 -24.00 -29.08
C GLY A 354 8.16 -23.22 -29.65
N PRO A 355 7.74 -23.47 -30.91
CA PRO A 355 6.61 -22.75 -31.50
C PRO A 355 5.29 -23.16 -30.82
N GLY A 356 4.58 -22.19 -30.25
CA GLY A 356 3.18 -22.34 -29.76
C GLY A 356 2.96 -22.68 -28.28
N GLY A 357 3.99 -22.82 -27.45
CA GLY A 357 3.86 -23.16 -26.02
C GLY A 357 3.75 -21.96 -25.07
N CYS A 358 3.15 -22.15 -23.89
CA CYS A 358 3.26 -21.20 -22.77
C CYS A 358 4.53 -21.47 -21.97
N THR A 359 5.19 -20.43 -21.48
CA THR A 359 6.35 -20.53 -20.58
C THR A 359 5.95 -20.08 -19.18
N ALA A 360 6.61 -20.62 -18.14
CA ALA A 360 6.40 -20.20 -16.76
C ALA A 360 7.73 -19.83 -16.10
N THR A 361 7.78 -18.72 -15.38
CA THR A 361 8.93 -18.30 -14.57
C THR A 361 8.49 -18.07 -13.13
N VAL A 362 9.33 -18.44 -12.17
CA VAL A 362 9.06 -18.30 -10.74
C VAL A 362 10.01 -17.28 -10.14
N SER A 363 9.45 -16.33 -9.40
CA SER A 363 10.21 -15.41 -8.53
C SER A 363 9.85 -15.72 -7.08
N VAL A 364 10.86 -15.93 -6.24
CA VAL A 364 10.70 -16.30 -4.83
C VAL A 364 11.20 -15.17 -3.94
N ASN A 365 10.35 -14.70 -3.04
CA ASN A 365 10.72 -13.82 -1.94
C ASN A 365 10.68 -14.63 -0.63
N GLN A 366 11.85 -14.92 -0.07
CA GLN A 366 12.03 -15.84 1.07
C GLN A 366 12.42 -15.12 2.36
N TRP A 367 11.90 -15.61 3.48
CA TRP A 367 12.27 -15.20 4.84
C TRP A 367 12.43 -16.43 5.75
N THR A 368 12.81 -16.21 7.01
CA THR A 368 12.97 -17.29 7.99
C THR A 368 11.63 -18.01 8.21
N GLY A 369 11.54 -19.26 7.75
CA GLY A 369 10.38 -20.12 7.95
C GLY A 369 9.28 -20.03 6.90
N GLY A 370 9.43 -19.19 5.86
CA GLY A 370 8.43 -19.13 4.77
C GLY A 370 8.87 -18.34 3.55
N PHE A 371 8.03 -18.33 2.52
CA PHE A 371 8.26 -17.60 1.28
C PHE A 371 6.94 -17.27 0.56
N VAL A 372 6.99 -16.27 -0.33
CA VAL A 372 6.01 -16.04 -1.38
C VAL A 372 6.65 -16.35 -2.72
N ALA A 373 5.94 -17.11 -3.56
CA ALA A 373 6.31 -17.35 -4.94
C ALA A 373 5.31 -16.68 -5.88
N THR A 374 5.82 -15.87 -6.81
CA THR A 374 5.06 -15.32 -7.94
C THR A 374 5.41 -16.11 -9.19
N VAL A 375 4.40 -16.62 -9.88
CA VAL A 375 4.56 -17.43 -11.09
C VAL A 375 3.96 -16.67 -12.26
N ARG A 376 4.83 -16.27 -13.20
CA ARG A 376 4.44 -15.60 -14.43
C ARG A 376 4.33 -16.60 -15.56
N ILE A 377 3.16 -16.64 -16.19
CA ILE A 377 2.88 -17.48 -17.36
C ILE A 377 2.83 -16.58 -18.58
N THR A 378 3.61 -16.88 -19.61
CA THR A 378 3.65 -16.12 -20.86
C THR A 378 3.24 -17.01 -22.02
N ALA A 379 2.21 -16.60 -22.76
CA ALA A 379 1.83 -17.28 -23.99
C ALA A 379 2.90 -17.05 -25.07
N GLY A 380 3.20 -18.10 -25.85
CA GLY A 380 4.16 -18.02 -26.94
C GLY A 380 3.62 -17.24 -28.15
N SER A 381 3.97 -17.69 -29.35
CA SER A 381 3.54 -17.06 -30.62
C SER A 381 2.05 -17.18 -30.93
N SER A 382 1.30 -17.96 -30.14
CA SER A 382 -0.16 -18.08 -30.18
C SER A 382 -0.74 -17.86 -28.78
N GLY A 383 -1.92 -17.26 -28.71
CA GLY A 383 -2.64 -17.12 -27.44
C GLY A 383 -3.10 -18.47 -26.88
N THR A 384 -3.43 -18.50 -25.59
CA THR A 384 -4.03 -19.67 -24.92
C THR A 384 -5.37 -19.31 -24.28
N ASN A 385 -6.25 -20.31 -24.13
CA ASN A 385 -7.54 -20.20 -23.42
C ASN A 385 -7.56 -20.99 -22.09
N GLY A 386 -6.38 -21.39 -21.61
CA GLY A 386 -6.18 -22.02 -20.31
C GLY A 386 -4.71 -22.26 -20.04
N TRP A 387 -4.35 -22.41 -18.77
CA TRP A 387 -2.98 -22.73 -18.40
C TRP A 387 -2.92 -23.64 -17.19
N ARG A 388 -1.81 -24.38 -17.11
CA ARG A 388 -1.49 -25.30 -16.04
C ARG A 388 0.01 -25.22 -15.75
N VAL A 389 0.39 -25.08 -14.48
CA VAL A 389 1.77 -25.07 -14.02
C VAL A 389 1.94 -26.12 -12.92
N ASN A 390 2.91 -27.02 -13.07
CA ASN A 390 3.28 -27.96 -12.02
C ASN A 390 4.51 -27.43 -11.27
N LEU A 391 4.47 -27.41 -9.95
CA LEU A 391 5.61 -27.05 -9.09
C LEU A 391 5.80 -28.11 -8.02
N THR A 392 7.04 -28.47 -7.74
CA THR A 392 7.38 -29.37 -6.62
C THR A 392 7.92 -28.54 -5.47
N LEU A 393 7.20 -28.52 -4.35
CA LEU A 393 7.63 -27.87 -3.11
C LEU A 393 8.74 -28.68 -2.45
N ALA A 394 9.68 -27.98 -1.79
CA ALA A 394 10.70 -28.62 -0.97
C ALA A 394 10.07 -29.44 0.17
N SER A 395 10.77 -30.48 0.63
CA SER A 395 10.29 -31.29 1.77
C SER A 395 10.05 -30.40 3.00
N GLY A 396 8.90 -30.58 3.66
CA GLY A 396 8.46 -29.76 4.79
C GLY A 396 7.82 -28.42 4.42
N ALA A 397 7.87 -27.99 3.16
CA ALA A 397 7.16 -26.79 2.72
C ALA A 397 5.67 -27.07 2.50
N THR A 398 4.82 -26.16 2.98
CA THR A 398 3.35 -26.27 2.88
C THR A 398 2.76 -24.95 2.43
N ILE A 399 2.00 -24.95 1.34
CA ILE A 399 1.23 -23.79 0.87
C ILE A 399 0.14 -23.47 1.89
N THR A 400 0.17 -22.25 2.38
CA THR A 400 -0.82 -21.71 3.32
C THR A 400 -1.87 -20.85 2.62
N ASN A 401 -1.51 -20.22 1.48
CA ASN A 401 -2.43 -19.41 0.69
C ASN A 401 -2.04 -19.40 -0.80
N ALA A 402 -3.00 -19.24 -1.71
CA ALA A 402 -2.76 -19.04 -3.13
C ALA A 402 -3.84 -18.12 -3.74
N TRP A 403 -3.47 -17.31 -4.72
CA TRP A 403 -4.37 -16.39 -5.42
C TRP A 403 -4.20 -16.49 -6.93
N ASN A 404 -5.25 -16.11 -7.67
CA ASN A 404 -5.33 -16.15 -9.13
C ASN A 404 -5.07 -17.54 -9.75
N ALA A 405 -5.20 -18.62 -8.97
CA ALA A 405 -5.04 -20.00 -9.44
C ALA A 405 -5.89 -20.96 -8.60
N ASN A 406 -6.42 -22.00 -9.24
CA ASN A 406 -6.83 -23.23 -8.57
C ASN A 406 -5.59 -24.08 -8.29
N ARG A 407 -5.60 -24.93 -7.25
CA ARG A 407 -4.47 -25.82 -6.92
C ARG A 407 -4.90 -27.23 -6.53
N SER A 408 -4.10 -28.24 -6.85
CA SER A 408 -4.39 -29.66 -6.58
C SER A 408 -4.04 -30.15 -5.16
N GLY A 409 -3.27 -29.37 -4.41
CA GLY A 409 -2.77 -29.76 -3.08
C GLY A 409 -1.95 -28.65 -2.42
N ASN A 410 -1.39 -28.94 -1.24
CA ASN A 410 -0.63 -27.95 -0.44
C ASN A 410 0.83 -28.36 -0.18
N THR A 411 1.24 -29.59 -0.49
CA THR A 411 2.58 -30.13 -0.21
C THR A 411 3.08 -30.94 -1.41
N GLY A 412 4.39 -31.16 -1.53
CA GLY A 412 4.99 -31.96 -2.59
C GLY A 412 4.73 -31.39 -4.00
N ALA A 413 4.32 -32.25 -4.94
CA ALA A 413 3.99 -31.83 -6.30
C ALA A 413 2.58 -31.22 -6.35
N VAL A 414 2.51 -29.92 -6.65
CA VAL A 414 1.27 -29.15 -6.72
C VAL A 414 1.06 -28.67 -8.15
N GLN A 415 -0.14 -28.93 -8.67
CA GLN A 415 -0.60 -28.41 -9.96
C GLN A 415 -1.43 -27.16 -9.73
N PHE A 416 -1.10 -26.09 -10.42
CA PHE A 416 -1.86 -24.84 -10.50
C PHE A 416 -2.56 -24.73 -11.85
N THR A 417 -3.82 -24.32 -11.86
CA THR A 417 -4.57 -24.04 -13.09
C THR A 417 -5.27 -22.69 -13.02
N ASN A 418 -5.63 -22.13 -14.17
CA ASN A 418 -6.34 -20.85 -14.24
C ASN A 418 -7.66 -20.88 -13.47
N VAL A 419 -8.04 -19.71 -12.96
CA VAL A 419 -9.42 -19.41 -12.53
C VAL A 419 -10.22 -18.87 -13.72
N SER A 420 -11.52 -18.66 -13.54
CA SER A 420 -12.44 -18.36 -14.64
C SER A 420 -12.07 -17.11 -15.46
N TYR A 421 -11.41 -16.13 -14.84
CA TYR A 421 -11.13 -14.83 -15.47
C TYR A 421 -9.72 -14.67 -16.06
N ASN A 422 -8.80 -15.61 -15.84
CA ASN A 422 -7.39 -15.45 -16.25
C ASN A 422 -6.83 -16.59 -17.12
N GLY A 423 -7.71 -17.41 -17.71
CA GLY A 423 -7.32 -18.47 -18.65
C GLY A 423 -6.93 -17.96 -20.03
N GLN A 424 -7.50 -16.84 -20.47
CA GLN A 424 -7.21 -16.23 -21.77
C GLN A 424 -5.97 -15.35 -21.70
N ILE A 425 -4.93 -15.73 -22.45
CA ILE A 425 -3.69 -14.96 -22.61
C ILE A 425 -3.43 -14.81 -24.10
N ALA A 426 -3.42 -13.58 -24.62
CA ALA A 426 -3.10 -13.33 -26.02
C ALA A 426 -1.63 -13.68 -26.34
N ALA A 427 -1.31 -13.90 -27.63
CA ALA A 427 0.05 -14.22 -28.06
C ALA A 427 1.07 -13.19 -27.53
N GLY A 428 2.17 -13.67 -26.94
CA GLY A 428 3.21 -12.84 -26.33
C GLY A 428 2.81 -12.12 -25.03
N GLN A 429 1.58 -12.24 -24.55
CA GLN A 429 1.13 -11.67 -23.29
C GLN A 429 1.38 -12.62 -22.12
N SER A 430 1.23 -12.10 -20.90
CA SER A 430 1.41 -12.88 -19.68
C SER A 430 0.29 -12.66 -18.68
N THR A 431 0.10 -13.64 -17.80
CA THR A 431 -0.68 -13.52 -16.56
C THR A 431 0.16 -14.03 -15.39
N GLU A 432 -0.25 -13.68 -14.17
CA GLU A 432 0.46 -14.07 -12.96
C GLU A 432 -0.50 -14.65 -11.91
N PHE A 433 0.01 -15.65 -11.20
CA PHE A 433 -0.56 -16.12 -9.95
C PHE A 433 0.51 -16.17 -8.88
N GLY A 434 0.10 -16.26 -7.62
CA GLY A 434 1.05 -16.38 -6.53
C GLY A 434 0.54 -17.26 -5.41
N PHE A 435 1.48 -17.70 -4.57
CA PHE A 435 1.18 -18.46 -3.37
C PHE A 435 2.17 -18.16 -2.26
N GLN A 436 1.71 -18.31 -1.03
CA GLN A 436 2.51 -18.27 0.18
C GLN A 436 2.66 -19.68 0.73
N ALA A 437 3.86 -20.03 1.17
CA ALA A 437 4.15 -21.30 1.81
C ALA A 437 5.08 -21.12 3.01
N ASN A 438 4.95 -22.00 4.00
CA ASN A 438 5.94 -22.18 5.04
C ASN A 438 7.11 -23.02 4.50
N GLY A 439 8.28 -22.96 5.13
CA GLY A 439 9.48 -23.67 4.72
C GLY A 439 10.36 -22.89 3.75
N THR A 440 11.09 -23.59 2.87
CA THR A 440 12.04 -22.98 1.92
C THR A 440 11.48 -23.00 0.49
N GLY A 441 11.63 -21.88 -0.22
CA GLY A 441 11.25 -21.72 -1.63
C GLY A 441 12.41 -21.98 -2.59
N SER A 442 13.61 -22.27 -2.07
CA SER A 442 14.79 -22.59 -2.87
C SER A 442 14.53 -23.81 -3.77
N GLY A 443 14.87 -23.69 -5.05
CA GLY A 443 14.76 -24.79 -6.01
C GLY A 443 13.38 -24.94 -6.67
N LEU A 444 12.46 -23.98 -6.47
CA LEU A 444 11.21 -23.94 -7.22
C LEU A 444 11.47 -23.65 -8.69
N THR A 445 11.42 -24.69 -9.52
CA THR A 445 11.49 -24.58 -10.97
C THR A 445 10.24 -25.22 -11.59
N PRO A 446 9.51 -24.52 -12.46
CA PRO A 446 8.56 -25.17 -13.35
C PRO A 446 9.33 -26.20 -14.20
N PRO A 447 8.77 -27.40 -14.45
CA PRO A 447 9.43 -28.35 -15.32
C PRO A 447 9.64 -27.72 -16.70
N ALA A 448 10.83 -27.91 -17.26
CA ALA A 448 11.11 -27.51 -18.64
C ALA A 448 10.12 -28.22 -19.58
N PRO A 449 9.64 -27.57 -20.65
CA PRO A 449 8.88 -28.25 -21.68
C PRO A 449 9.73 -29.41 -22.23
N PRO A 450 9.15 -30.60 -22.49
CA PRO A 450 9.92 -31.72 -23.02
C PRO A 450 10.55 -31.32 -24.37
N PRO A 451 11.77 -31.80 -24.68
CA PRO A 451 12.36 -31.59 -26.00
C PRO A 451 11.46 -32.19 -27.08
N ASP A 452 11.27 -31.44 -28.16
CA ASP A 452 10.49 -31.85 -29.31
C ASP A 452 11.03 -33.17 -29.87
N ARG A 453 10.21 -34.23 -29.79
CA ARG A 453 10.45 -35.51 -30.48
C ARG A 453 9.69 -35.60 -31.80
N SER A 454 9.54 -34.47 -32.50
CA SER A 454 9.14 -34.51 -33.90
C SER A 454 10.32 -35.05 -34.72
N PRO A 455 10.21 -36.24 -35.35
CA PRO A 455 11.23 -36.67 -36.29
C PRO A 455 11.33 -35.63 -37.42
N PRO A 456 12.53 -35.36 -37.96
CA PRO A 456 12.70 -34.39 -39.04
C PRO A 456 11.78 -34.78 -40.20
N ARG A 457 10.92 -33.84 -40.61
CA ARG A 457 10.06 -33.98 -41.78
C ARG A 457 10.98 -34.22 -42.98
N PRO A 458 10.87 -35.34 -43.70
CA PRO A 458 11.65 -35.53 -44.91
C PRO A 458 11.22 -34.49 -45.95
N PRO A 459 12.12 -34.03 -46.82
CA PRO A 459 11.77 -33.14 -47.92
C PRO A 459 10.76 -33.85 -48.83
N ASP A 460 9.65 -33.17 -49.09
CA ASP A 460 8.58 -33.66 -49.96
C ASP A 460 9.04 -33.56 -51.42
N SER A 461 9.30 -34.72 -52.03
CA SER A 461 9.31 -34.87 -53.48
C SER A 461 8.53 -36.14 -53.84
N SER A 462 7.29 -35.93 -54.23
CA SER A 462 6.46 -36.75 -55.11
C SER A 462 7.13 -37.96 -55.79
N ALA A 463 6.66 -39.18 -55.47
CA ALA A 463 6.31 -40.24 -56.43
C ALA A 463 5.91 -41.56 -55.73
N GLY A 464 4.64 -41.96 -55.88
CA GLY A 464 4.24 -43.34 -56.25
C GLY A 464 4.33 -44.51 -55.24
N ARG A 465 3.15 -45.13 -55.08
CA ARG A 465 2.85 -46.57 -54.84
C ARG A 465 2.56 -47.08 -53.42
N ALA A 466 1.54 -47.94 -53.42
CA ALA A 466 0.88 -48.64 -52.33
C ALA A 466 1.69 -49.79 -51.72
N ALA A 467 1.42 -50.12 -50.44
CA ALA A 467 1.24 -51.49 -49.95
C ALA A 467 0.74 -51.50 -48.48
N SER A 468 0.05 -52.60 -48.14
CA SER A 468 -0.65 -52.96 -46.90
C SER A 468 0.23 -53.75 -45.92
N PHE A 469 -0.17 -53.74 -44.63
CA PHE A 469 -0.16 -54.82 -43.60
C PHE A 469 0.49 -54.48 -42.23
N GLY A 470 -0.20 -54.87 -41.15
CA GLY A 470 0.44 -55.47 -39.97
C GLY A 470 0.12 -54.87 -38.59
N ASP A 471 -0.75 -55.54 -37.83
CA ASP A 471 -0.94 -55.42 -36.38
C ASP A 471 0.33 -55.73 -35.57
N HIS A 472 0.54 -55.03 -34.44
CA HIS A 472 0.91 -55.64 -33.16
C HIS A 472 0.77 -54.68 -31.96
N ALA A 473 0.34 -55.26 -30.84
CA ALA A 473 0.00 -54.63 -29.57
C ALA A 473 1.21 -54.33 -28.66
N GLY A 474 0.97 -53.46 -27.67
CA GLY A 474 1.67 -53.49 -26.38
C GLY A 474 2.66 -52.36 -26.12
N GLY A 475 2.28 -51.40 -25.28
CA GLY A 475 3.21 -50.44 -24.69
C GLY A 475 2.46 -49.27 -24.06
N GLY A 476 2.32 -49.26 -22.74
CA GLY A 476 1.87 -48.09 -22.00
C GLY A 476 2.93 -47.01 -22.07
N TRP A 477 2.58 -45.85 -22.64
CA TRP A 477 3.45 -44.68 -22.71
C TRP A 477 2.78 -43.49 -22.01
N SER A 478 3.50 -42.96 -21.04
CA SER A 478 3.19 -41.79 -20.23
C SER A 478 2.83 -40.57 -21.07
N ARG A 479 1.78 -39.85 -20.66
CA ARG A 479 1.14 -38.74 -21.40
C ARG A 479 1.97 -37.43 -21.35
N PRO A 480 1.91 -36.56 -22.38
CA PRO A 480 2.76 -35.36 -22.50
C PRO A 480 2.37 -34.20 -21.57
N CYS A 481 3.35 -33.33 -21.29
CA CYS A 481 3.33 -32.28 -20.25
C CYS A 481 2.56 -30.98 -20.56
N CYS A 482 1.96 -30.77 -21.72
CA CYS A 482 1.22 -29.54 -22.03
C CYS A 482 0.13 -29.85 -23.05
N VAL A 483 -1.13 -29.62 -22.68
CA VAL A 483 -2.27 -29.63 -23.62
C VAL A 483 -3.05 -28.35 -23.36
N PRO A 484 -3.27 -27.48 -24.36
CA PRO A 484 -4.34 -26.50 -24.28
C PRO A 484 -5.65 -27.29 -24.25
N CYS A 485 -6.50 -27.06 -23.24
CA CYS A 485 -7.79 -27.73 -23.17
C CYS A 485 -8.64 -27.47 -24.42
#